data_AF-A0A8G1VJW6-F1
#
_entry.id   AF-A0A8G1VJW6-F1
#
_cell.length_a   1.000
_cell.length_b   1.000
_cell.length_c   1.000
_cell.angle_alpha   90.00
_cell.angle_beta   90.00
_cell.angle_gamma   90.00
#
_symmetry.space_group_name_H-M   'P 1'
#
loop_
_entity.id
_entity.type
_entity.pdbx_description
1 polymer ?
#
loop_
_entity_poly.entity_id
_entity_poly.type
_entity_poly.pdbx_seq_one_letter_code
_entity_poly.pdbx_strand_id
1 'polypeptide(L)'
;MRAPSIVSTLLSGVPPSIKIIPDVPLATTQRPVFAEADTYDIEASAPDMSIMSPFGLSHLAEDSVPSVAQAAAHLLLMEAMWVWKHKATSGETAMKLLSLLSANSVDLQPDNEKIHSQLLAGLMEVAAPRFYSWWHAVNKKLSRTMPEEDYLELPADLLPPMDVMLIWHTYMLQPFIYEDDCSRLDVPHMRRVLFPWKEVVNAIDIRTTEYCIPSAARDFFEKTSGQSADLLEEVCNKAHPLVYDMNCPYCHTTRNLPIIPTAQTEDIKQGFELGCDCGYAPSVDALRSDLLHLRQTRESRLRGTYSNPALAQALYPLSRALPLPILESCTKRERFLQAIYTASYESNTPKWAVETLLSLYTPTSPVTQASSAHYSSVLRATCFMDEMHKKCWLRSPALCCQSTNTPSKLIGTLPRAQQKYQNFLKSARPSNNLFITPTSDVDLFWHTHQLSPEPYRRFCIRHVRKSMDYSDKVILENLCGSFKASQKAYSQHFKGEYDACLCWSCEIERNDQEVALSDDEASSSASKKTQEYLDWARRVVVMFWQEVEARREKGLLGLKRESLEEVLAKGPRRRSSLVSLPSLKEWR
;
A
#
# COMPACT_ATOMS: atom_id res chain seq x y z
N MET A 1 14.54 -10.62 -38.68
CA MET A 1 15.34 -9.51 -38.09
C MET A 1 14.99 -9.45 -36.61
N ARG A 2 15.99 -9.72 -35.76
CA ARG A 2 15.84 -9.85 -34.30
C ARG A 2 15.67 -8.46 -33.69
N ALA A 3 14.58 -8.25 -32.96
CA ALA A 3 14.36 -7.07 -32.13
C ALA A 3 15.21 -7.17 -30.84
N PRO A 4 15.80 -6.07 -30.34
CA PRO A 4 16.64 -6.12 -29.15
C PRO A 4 15.77 -6.19 -27.89
N SER A 5 16.00 -7.23 -27.10
CA SER A 5 15.41 -7.44 -25.77
C SER A 5 16.07 -6.49 -24.75
N ILE A 6 15.30 -5.63 -24.09
CA ILE A 6 15.74 -4.76 -22.97
C ILE A 6 15.07 -5.21 -21.65
N VAL A 7 15.00 -6.52 -21.42
CA VAL A 7 14.53 -7.07 -20.13
C VAL A 7 15.44 -8.24 -19.74
N SER A 8 16.62 -7.94 -19.22
CA SER A 8 17.48 -8.91 -18.51
C SER A 8 18.61 -8.18 -17.75
N THR A 9 18.29 -7.19 -16.93
CA THR A 9 19.28 -6.61 -16.01
C THR A 9 18.65 -6.07 -14.73
N LEU A 10 17.97 -6.94 -13.98
CA LEU A 10 17.58 -6.69 -12.58
C LEU A 10 17.81 -7.91 -11.66
N LEU A 11 18.72 -8.81 -12.06
CA LEU A 11 19.25 -9.88 -11.23
C LEU A 11 20.78 -9.90 -11.34
N SER A 12 21.40 -8.81 -10.88
CA SER A 12 22.78 -8.87 -10.40
C SER A 12 22.78 -8.13 -9.08
N GLY A 13 22.78 -8.91 -8.00
CA GLY A 13 22.96 -8.41 -6.66
C GLY A 13 24.18 -7.50 -6.64
N VAL A 14 23.95 -6.20 -6.45
CA VAL A 14 24.92 -5.40 -5.74
C VAL A 14 24.77 -5.88 -4.29
N PRO A 15 25.76 -6.60 -3.73
CA PRO A 15 25.68 -6.96 -2.34
C PRO A 15 25.49 -5.65 -1.57
N PRO A 16 24.70 -5.63 -0.48
CA PRO A 16 24.73 -4.48 0.41
C PRO A 16 26.21 -4.19 0.67
N SER A 17 26.59 -2.92 0.60
CA SER A 17 27.87 -2.46 1.12
C SER A 17 27.85 -2.85 2.60
N ILE A 18 28.25 -4.09 2.89
CA ILE A 18 28.71 -4.53 4.19
C ILE A 18 29.97 -3.70 4.35
N LYS A 19 29.82 -2.50 4.90
CA LYS A 19 30.88 -1.96 5.73
C LYS A 19 31.02 -3.01 6.81
N ILE A 20 31.96 -3.92 6.59
CA ILE A 20 32.53 -4.75 7.63
C ILE A 20 33.09 -3.71 8.58
N ILE A 21 32.29 -3.36 9.58
CA ILE A 21 32.78 -2.69 10.77
C ILE A 21 33.84 -3.68 11.27
N PRO A 22 35.13 -3.28 11.34
CA PRO A 22 36.15 -4.19 11.83
C PRO A 22 35.71 -4.67 13.21
N ASP A 23 35.70 -6.00 13.38
CA ASP A 23 35.50 -6.64 14.69
C ASP A 23 36.53 -6.05 15.65
N VAL A 24 36.10 -5.05 16.42
CA VAL A 24 36.83 -4.57 17.58
C VAL A 24 36.50 -5.57 18.69
N PRO A 25 37.46 -6.37 19.17
CA PRO A 25 37.18 -7.37 20.19
C PRO A 25 37.03 -6.65 21.52
N LEU A 26 35.80 -6.47 21.99
CA LEU A 26 35.51 -5.91 23.31
C LEU A 26 34.39 -6.67 24.01
N ALA A 27 34.83 -7.53 24.94
CA ALA A 27 34.13 -8.03 26.13
C ALA A 27 32.72 -8.62 25.93
N THR A 28 32.63 -9.92 26.19
CA THR A 28 31.47 -10.64 26.70
C THR A 28 30.65 -9.79 27.68
N THR A 29 29.74 -8.98 27.17
CA THR A 29 28.67 -8.36 27.93
C THR A 29 27.47 -9.28 27.76
N GLN A 30 27.09 -9.96 28.85
CA GLN A 30 25.90 -10.79 28.91
C GLN A 30 24.72 -10.02 28.32
N ARG A 31 23.97 -10.66 27.40
CA ARG A 31 22.74 -10.09 26.83
C ARG A 31 21.82 -9.72 28.00
N PRO A 32 21.24 -8.49 28.03
CA PRO A 32 20.35 -8.10 29.11
C PRO A 32 19.18 -9.08 29.19
N VAL A 33 18.83 -9.46 30.42
CA VAL A 33 17.71 -10.34 30.72
C VAL A 33 16.57 -9.48 31.23
N PHE A 34 15.39 -9.66 30.64
CA PHE A 34 14.18 -8.94 31.00
C PHE A 34 13.20 -9.87 31.72
N ALA A 35 12.51 -9.36 32.74
CA ALA A 35 11.51 -10.11 33.48
C ALA A 35 10.24 -10.28 32.64
N GLU A 36 9.64 -11.46 32.70
CA GLU A 36 8.34 -11.75 32.09
C GLU A 36 7.21 -11.06 32.87
N ALA A 37 6.14 -10.70 32.17
CA ALA A 37 4.94 -10.15 32.79
C ALA A 37 4.04 -11.28 33.30
N ASP A 38 3.68 -11.22 34.58
CA ASP A 38 2.77 -12.19 35.20
C ASP A 38 1.29 -11.95 34.83
N THR A 39 0.97 -10.72 34.39
CA THR A 39 -0.40 -10.30 33.99
C THR A 39 -0.34 -9.34 32.80
N TYR A 40 -1.46 -9.23 32.07
CA TYR A 40 -1.57 -8.38 30.87
C TYR A 40 -1.45 -6.88 31.16
N ASP A 41 -1.82 -6.43 32.37
CA ASP A 41 -1.87 -5.01 32.73
C ASP A 41 -0.47 -4.40 32.94
N ILE A 42 0.53 -5.22 33.22
CA ILE A 42 1.93 -4.81 33.45
C ILE A 42 2.85 -5.11 32.27
N GLU A 43 2.28 -5.70 31.21
CA GLU A 43 2.98 -6.08 29.99
C GLU A 43 3.33 -4.86 29.15
N ALA A 44 4.54 -4.81 28.64
CA ALA A 44 4.92 -3.81 27.65
C ALA A 44 4.24 -4.10 26.31
N SER A 45 3.50 -3.12 25.79
CA SER A 45 2.87 -3.19 24.47
C SER A 45 3.33 -2.03 23.58
N ALA A 46 3.69 -2.33 22.34
CA ALA A 46 3.90 -1.33 21.29
C ALA A 46 2.96 -1.64 20.11
N PRO A 47 2.48 -0.62 19.37
CA PRO A 47 2.62 0.80 19.65
C PRO A 47 1.84 1.19 20.91
N ASP A 48 2.16 2.35 21.47
CA ASP A 48 1.24 3.02 22.38
C ASP A 48 -0.01 3.44 21.58
N MET A 49 -1.17 2.90 21.96
CA MET A 49 -2.46 3.20 21.33
C MET A 49 -2.81 4.68 21.36
N SER A 50 -2.22 5.46 22.26
CA SER A 50 -2.39 6.91 22.32
C SER A 50 -2.04 7.62 21.00
N ILE A 51 -1.17 7.02 20.16
CA ILE A 51 -0.80 7.56 18.85
C ILE A 51 -2.00 7.59 17.88
N MET A 52 -2.94 6.65 18.02
CA MET A 52 -4.14 6.53 17.17
C MET A 52 -5.33 7.24 17.80
N SER A 53 -5.13 8.47 18.27
CA SER A 53 -6.19 9.25 18.91
C SER A 53 -7.39 9.46 17.97
N PRO A 54 -8.64 9.43 18.48
CA PRO A 54 -9.83 9.61 17.65
C PRO A 54 -9.83 10.90 16.81
N PHE A 55 -9.33 12.00 17.40
CA PHE A 55 -9.20 13.29 16.71
C PHE A 55 -8.22 13.23 15.54
N GLY A 56 -7.10 12.52 15.71
CA GLY A 56 -6.13 12.33 14.64
C GLY A 56 -6.67 11.45 13.51
N LEU A 57 -7.47 10.42 13.83
CA LEU A 57 -8.04 9.50 12.84
C LEU A 57 -9.10 10.16 11.95
N SER A 58 -9.92 11.07 12.51
CA SER A 58 -10.96 11.82 11.80
C SER A 58 -10.43 13.01 10.98
N HIS A 59 -9.12 13.13 10.79
CA HIS A 59 -8.52 14.26 10.10
C HIS A 59 -8.82 14.23 8.58
N LEU A 60 -9.51 15.24 8.06
CA LEU A 60 -9.73 15.38 6.62
C LEU A 60 -8.51 16.02 5.95
N ALA A 61 -7.75 15.22 5.20
CA ALA A 61 -6.58 15.65 4.44
C ALA A 61 -6.96 16.25 3.07
N GLU A 62 -7.77 17.32 3.04
CA GLU A 62 -8.12 18.02 1.79
C GLU A 62 -7.26 19.28 1.55
N ASP A 63 -6.91 19.98 2.63
CA ASP A 63 -6.05 21.18 2.60
C ASP A 63 -4.79 21.04 3.48
N SER A 64 -4.53 19.82 3.94
CA SER A 64 -3.39 19.42 4.75
C SER A 64 -2.95 18.01 4.38
N VAL A 65 -1.78 17.60 4.86
CA VAL A 65 -1.31 16.21 4.72
C VAL A 65 -1.96 15.32 5.79
N PRO A 66 -2.03 13.99 5.59
CA PRO A 66 -2.57 13.05 6.57
C PRO A 66 -1.92 13.20 7.95
N SER A 67 -2.68 12.88 9.00
CA SER A 67 -2.18 12.95 10.37
C SER A 67 -1.22 11.79 10.69
N VAL A 68 -0.41 11.96 11.73
CA VAL A 68 0.44 10.88 12.28
C VAL A 68 -0.41 9.68 12.74
N ALA A 69 -1.59 9.94 13.30
CA ALA A 69 -2.52 8.89 13.73
C ALA A 69 -3.01 8.05 12.54
N GLN A 70 -3.34 8.68 11.40
CA GLN A 70 -3.76 7.98 10.19
C GLN A 70 -2.63 7.14 9.60
N ALA A 71 -1.40 7.67 9.57
CA ALA A 71 -0.23 6.90 9.12
C ALA A 71 0.06 5.69 10.03
N ALA A 72 -0.11 5.84 11.35
CA ALA A 72 0.00 4.74 12.30
C ALA A 72 -1.10 3.69 12.11
N ALA A 73 -2.36 4.11 11.92
CA ALA A 73 -3.47 3.23 11.61
C ALA A 73 -3.27 2.48 10.28
N HIS A 74 -2.67 3.14 9.29
CA HIS A 74 -2.30 2.52 8.03
C HIS A 74 -1.23 1.44 8.19
N LEU A 75 -0.20 1.67 9.02
CA LEU A 75 0.76 0.63 9.39
C LEU A 75 0.06 -0.58 10.03
N LEU A 76 -0.88 -0.36 10.96
CA LEU A 76 -1.66 -1.43 11.59
C LEU A 76 -2.50 -2.22 10.59
N LEU A 77 -3.16 -1.54 9.64
CA LEU A 77 -3.91 -2.20 8.58
C LEU A 77 -3.00 -3.05 7.67
N MET A 78 -1.82 -2.54 7.31
CA MET A 78 -0.85 -3.29 6.50
C MET A 78 -0.33 -4.52 7.23
N GLU A 79 -0.13 -4.46 8.55
CA GLU A 79 0.20 -5.66 9.35
C GLU A 79 -0.94 -6.69 9.31
N ALA A 80 -2.20 -6.26 9.47
CA ALA A 80 -3.35 -7.17 9.38
C ALA A 80 -3.50 -7.82 7.98
N MET A 81 -3.29 -7.03 6.92
CA MET A 81 -3.25 -7.54 5.54
C MET A 81 -2.08 -8.51 5.32
N TRP A 82 -0.92 -8.22 5.91
CA TRP A 82 0.26 -9.09 5.84
C TRP A 82 0.01 -10.43 6.53
N VAL A 83 -0.58 -10.43 7.74
CA VAL A 83 -0.95 -11.65 8.47
C VAL A 83 -1.94 -12.49 7.68
N TRP A 84 -2.97 -11.86 7.10
CA TRP A 84 -3.94 -12.56 6.26
C TRP A 84 -3.28 -13.17 5.01
N LYS A 85 -2.42 -12.39 4.31
CA LYS A 85 -1.62 -12.88 3.17
C LYS A 85 -0.77 -14.07 3.58
N HIS A 86 -0.03 -13.96 4.69
CA HIS A 86 0.84 -15.03 5.17
C HIS A 86 0.04 -16.31 5.49
N LYS A 87 -1.10 -16.18 6.17
CA LYS A 87 -2.03 -17.31 6.44
C LYS A 87 -2.54 -17.96 5.14
N ALA A 88 -2.79 -17.15 4.11
CA ALA A 88 -3.30 -17.62 2.83
C ALA A 88 -2.22 -18.32 1.97
N THR A 89 -0.96 -17.85 2.06
CA THR A 89 0.14 -18.32 1.21
C THR A 89 1.08 -19.30 1.89
N SER A 90 0.94 -19.55 3.20
CA SER A 90 1.86 -20.40 3.96
C SER A 90 1.10 -21.41 4.85
N GLY A 91 1.81 -22.47 5.29
CA GLY A 91 1.27 -23.47 6.21
C GLY A 91 0.19 -24.37 5.60
N GLU A 92 -0.73 -24.84 6.45
CA GLU A 92 -1.76 -25.82 6.09
C GLU A 92 -2.76 -25.30 5.05
N THR A 93 -3.18 -24.04 5.17
CA THR A 93 -4.11 -23.40 4.22
C THR A 93 -3.55 -23.43 2.80
N ALA A 94 -2.28 -23.03 2.64
CA ALA A 94 -1.61 -23.06 1.35
C ALA A 94 -1.56 -24.49 0.79
N MET A 95 -1.21 -25.49 1.59
CA MET A 95 -1.20 -26.89 1.17
C MET A 95 -2.58 -27.37 0.70
N LYS A 96 -3.66 -26.98 1.40
CA LYS A 96 -5.04 -27.27 1.00
C LYS A 96 -5.39 -26.61 -0.33
N LEU A 97 -5.10 -25.32 -0.48
CA LEU A 97 -5.33 -24.59 -1.74
C LEU A 97 -4.56 -25.23 -2.90
N LEU A 98 -3.29 -25.58 -2.70
CA LEU A 98 -2.47 -26.28 -3.70
C LEU A 98 -3.10 -27.62 -4.11
N SER A 99 -3.60 -28.40 -3.16
CA SER A 99 -4.25 -29.68 -3.46
C SER A 99 -5.51 -29.53 -4.32
N LEU A 100 -6.32 -28.49 -4.07
CA LEU A 100 -7.51 -28.18 -4.86
C LEU A 100 -7.15 -27.80 -6.29
N LEU A 101 -6.02 -27.11 -6.49
CA LEU A 101 -5.54 -26.67 -7.79
C LEU A 101 -4.96 -27.81 -8.63
N SER A 102 -4.19 -28.68 -8.01
CA SER A 102 -3.66 -29.87 -8.67
C SER A 102 -4.77 -30.83 -9.11
N ALA A 103 -5.87 -30.91 -8.35
CA ALA A 103 -7.04 -31.70 -8.73
C ALA A 103 -7.76 -31.17 -9.99
N ASN A 104 -7.65 -29.86 -10.27
CA ASN A 104 -8.28 -29.18 -11.41
C ASN A 104 -7.33 -28.99 -12.61
N SER A 105 -6.26 -29.79 -12.73
CA SER A 105 -5.29 -29.76 -13.84
C SER A 105 -4.53 -28.43 -14.02
N VAL A 106 -4.29 -27.70 -12.93
CA VAL A 106 -3.39 -26.53 -12.94
C VAL A 106 -1.98 -26.96 -12.56
N ASP A 107 -1.08 -27.05 -13.55
CA ASP A 107 0.35 -27.28 -13.31
C ASP A 107 1.00 -26.01 -12.73
N LEU A 108 1.23 -26.01 -11.42
CA LEU A 108 2.00 -24.97 -10.76
C LEU A 108 3.49 -25.16 -11.04
N GLN A 109 4.21 -24.07 -11.26
CA GLN A 109 5.66 -24.12 -11.43
C GLN A 109 6.28 -24.44 -10.06
N PRO A 110 7.13 -25.48 -9.92
CA PRO A 110 7.58 -26.02 -8.64
C PRO A 110 8.62 -25.15 -7.90
N ASP A 111 8.79 -23.89 -8.29
CA ASP A 111 9.68 -22.95 -7.59
C ASP A 111 8.96 -22.42 -6.34
N ASN A 112 9.49 -22.74 -5.15
CA ASN A 112 8.89 -22.41 -3.85
C ASN A 112 8.57 -20.92 -3.69
N GLU A 113 9.39 -20.00 -4.23
CA GLU A 113 9.10 -18.56 -4.14
C GLU A 113 7.93 -18.14 -5.03
N LYS A 114 7.75 -18.81 -6.18
CA LYS A 114 6.69 -18.47 -7.15
C LYS A 114 5.33 -18.96 -6.70
N ILE A 115 5.28 -20.09 -5.99
CA ILE A 115 4.04 -20.68 -5.48
C ILE A 115 3.24 -19.68 -4.62
N HIS A 116 3.89 -18.92 -3.74
CA HIS A 116 3.22 -17.95 -2.88
C HIS A 116 2.52 -16.83 -3.68
N SER A 117 3.21 -16.29 -4.69
CA SER A 117 2.66 -15.27 -5.58
C SER A 117 1.51 -15.82 -6.43
N GLN A 118 1.62 -17.08 -6.88
CA GLN A 118 0.58 -17.75 -7.66
C GLN A 118 -0.70 -18.00 -6.85
N LEU A 119 -0.55 -18.43 -5.59
CA LEU A 119 -1.67 -18.59 -4.67
C LEU A 119 -2.38 -17.26 -4.40
N LEU A 120 -1.60 -16.22 -4.09
CA LEU A 120 -2.15 -14.88 -3.87
C LEU A 120 -2.89 -14.37 -5.12
N ALA A 121 -2.36 -14.62 -6.32
CA ALA A 121 -3.01 -14.26 -7.57
C ALA A 121 -4.40 -14.89 -7.73
N GLY A 122 -4.48 -16.20 -7.51
CA GLY A 122 -5.74 -16.91 -7.56
C GLY A 122 -6.75 -16.41 -6.55
N LEU A 123 -6.31 -16.13 -5.33
CA LEU A 123 -7.18 -15.57 -4.31
C LEU A 123 -7.69 -14.18 -4.70
N MET A 124 -6.86 -13.34 -5.30
CA MET A 124 -7.30 -12.02 -5.80
C MET A 124 -8.25 -12.13 -6.98
N GLU A 125 -8.12 -13.18 -7.79
CA GLU A 125 -9.10 -13.53 -8.81
C GLU A 125 -10.46 -13.85 -8.18
N VAL A 126 -10.51 -14.72 -7.16
CA VAL A 126 -11.77 -15.02 -6.45
C VAL A 126 -12.32 -13.81 -5.67
N ALA A 127 -11.45 -12.97 -5.11
CA ALA A 127 -11.83 -11.80 -4.33
C ALA A 127 -12.38 -10.65 -5.20
N ALA A 128 -12.00 -10.55 -6.48
CA ALA A 128 -12.44 -9.45 -7.33
C ALA A 128 -13.98 -9.40 -7.50
N PRO A 129 -14.69 -10.48 -7.87
CA PRO A 129 -16.16 -10.49 -7.89
C PRO A 129 -16.81 -10.19 -6.53
N ARG A 130 -16.19 -10.64 -5.42
CA ARG A 130 -16.63 -10.33 -4.04
C ARG A 130 -16.55 -8.83 -3.79
N PHE A 131 -15.45 -8.19 -4.20
CA PHE A 131 -15.29 -6.74 -4.14
C PHE A 131 -16.35 -6.00 -4.94
N TYR A 132 -16.60 -6.36 -6.20
CA TYR A 132 -17.65 -5.68 -6.99
C TYR A 132 -19.03 -5.80 -6.35
N SER A 133 -19.38 -6.98 -5.84
CA SER A 133 -20.66 -7.21 -5.16
C SER A 133 -20.82 -6.30 -3.94
N TRP A 134 -19.80 -6.23 -3.10
CA TRP A 134 -19.76 -5.33 -1.95
C TRP A 134 -19.81 -3.86 -2.38
N TRP A 135 -19.01 -3.46 -3.37
CA TRP A 135 -18.86 -2.08 -3.84
C TRP A 135 -20.19 -1.50 -4.36
N HIS A 136 -20.90 -2.25 -5.20
CA HIS A 136 -22.24 -1.86 -5.66
C HIS A 136 -23.27 -1.85 -4.52
N ALA A 137 -23.22 -2.83 -3.61
CA ALA A 137 -24.15 -2.90 -2.49
C ALA A 137 -23.97 -1.72 -1.52
N VAL A 138 -22.73 -1.35 -1.21
CA VAL A 138 -22.41 -0.17 -0.40
C VAL A 138 -22.86 1.09 -1.11
N ASN A 139 -22.52 1.30 -2.39
CA ASN A 139 -23.00 2.46 -3.16
C ASN A 139 -24.52 2.63 -3.08
N LYS A 140 -25.27 1.53 -3.28
CA LYS A 140 -26.74 1.52 -3.20
C LYS A 140 -27.28 1.77 -1.79
N LYS A 141 -26.53 1.39 -0.76
CA LYS A 141 -26.88 1.70 0.63
C LYS A 141 -26.66 3.20 0.90
N LEU A 142 -25.51 3.72 0.48
CA LEU A 142 -25.09 5.10 0.68
C LEU A 142 -25.93 6.10 -0.12
N SER A 143 -26.45 5.73 -1.29
CA SER A 143 -27.32 6.63 -2.07
C SER A 143 -28.57 7.11 -1.34
N ARG A 144 -28.94 6.44 -0.24
CA ARG A 144 -30.07 6.80 0.63
C ARG A 144 -29.70 7.70 1.81
N THR A 145 -28.42 7.79 2.13
CA THR A 145 -27.92 8.41 3.37
C THR A 145 -26.88 9.50 3.13
N MET A 146 -26.23 9.50 1.96
CA MET A 146 -25.13 10.39 1.65
C MET A 146 -25.65 11.79 1.28
N PRO A 147 -25.12 12.87 1.88
CA PRO A 147 -25.42 14.23 1.46
C PRO A 147 -24.99 14.47 0.00
N GLU A 148 -25.55 15.48 -0.68
CA GLU A 148 -25.22 15.74 -2.09
C GLU A 148 -23.77 16.17 -2.32
N GLU A 149 -23.20 16.98 -1.42
CA GLU A 149 -21.89 17.62 -1.61
C GLU A 149 -20.83 17.23 -0.56
N ASP A 150 -21.21 16.51 0.50
CA ASP A 150 -20.27 16.14 1.57
C ASP A 150 -19.62 14.76 1.37
N TYR A 151 -18.53 14.58 2.12
CA TYR A 151 -17.85 13.30 2.31
C TYR A 151 -18.49 12.48 3.43
N LEU A 152 -18.32 11.17 3.36
CA LEU A 152 -18.77 10.25 4.40
C LEU A 152 -17.69 9.23 4.69
N GLU A 153 -17.27 9.12 5.96
CA GLU A 153 -16.48 7.95 6.39
C GLU A 153 -17.34 6.70 6.29
N LEU A 154 -16.77 5.62 5.73
CA LEU A 154 -17.49 4.37 5.59
C LEU A 154 -17.96 3.85 6.97
N PRO A 155 -19.27 3.65 7.18
CA PRO A 155 -19.79 3.12 8.43
C PRO A 155 -19.25 1.74 8.81
N ALA A 156 -19.13 1.45 10.10
CA ALA A 156 -18.61 0.18 10.62
C ALA A 156 -19.43 -1.04 10.16
N ASP A 157 -20.75 -0.88 9.97
CA ASP A 157 -21.67 -1.92 9.46
C ASP A 157 -21.51 -2.20 7.97
N LEU A 158 -20.67 -1.45 7.27
CA LEU A 158 -20.37 -1.63 5.84
C LEU A 158 -18.91 -1.99 5.58
N LEU A 159 -18.10 -2.22 6.63
CA LEU A 159 -16.73 -2.65 6.48
C LEU A 159 -16.62 -3.94 5.64
N PRO A 160 -15.70 -4.01 4.67
CA PRO A 160 -15.53 -5.21 3.87
C PRO A 160 -14.78 -6.33 4.64
N PRO A 161 -14.92 -7.59 4.22
CA PRO A 161 -14.00 -8.65 4.64
C PRO A 161 -12.56 -8.38 4.18
N MET A 162 -11.57 -9.06 4.78
CA MET A 162 -10.14 -8.73 4.56
C MET A 162 -9.68 -8.83 3.10
N ASP A 163 -10.15 -9.83 2.35
CA ASP A 163 -9.82 -9.97 0.93
C ASP A 163 -10.39 -8.82 0.08
N VAL A 164 -11.61 -8.38 0.39
CA VAL A 164 -12.26 -7.23 -0.25
C VAL A 164 -11.61 -5.91 0.19
N MET A 165 -11.23 -5.79 1.46
CA MET A 165 -10.48 -4.65 2.00
C MET A 165 -9.15 -4.48 1.27
N LEU A 166 -8.44 -5.58 0.99
CA LEU A 166 -7.17 -5.57 0.26
C LEU A 166 -7.35 -5.04 -1.19
N ILE A 167 -8.36 -5.51 -1.92
CA ILE A 167 -8.65 -4.96 -3.26
C ILE A 167 -9.05 -3.49 -3.17
N TRP A 168 -9.93 -3.13 -2.24
CA TRP A 168 -10.42 -1.75 -2.12
C TRP A 168 -9.30 -0.77 -1.77
N HIS A 169 -8.48 -1.09 -0.77
CA HIS A 169 -7.31 -0.33 -0.36
C HIS A 169 -6.38 -0.07 -1.55
N THR A 170 -6.01 -1.12 -2.27
CA THR A 170 -5.03 -1.03 -3.37
C THR A 170 -5.57 -0.32 -4.60
N TYR A 171 -6.87 -0.39 -4.82
CA TYR A 171 -7.55 0.36 -5.86
C TYR A 171 -7.57 1.87 -5.55
N MET A 172 -7.81 2.25 -4.29
CA MET A 172 -7.75 3.65 -3.86
C MET A 172 -6.33 4.27 -3.94
N LEU A 173 -5.28 3.45 -3.92
CA LEU A 173 -3.90 3.92 -4.21
C LEU A 173 -3.70 4.37 -5.67
N GLN A 174 -4.73 4.23 -6.52
CA GLN A 174 -4.81 4.80 -7.87
C GLN A 174 -6.02 5.74 -7.96
N PRO A 175 -6.01 6.87 -7.22
CA PRO A 175 -7.21 7.64 -6.91
C PRO A 175 -7.92 8.17 -8.15
N PHE A 176 -7.19 8.57 -9.19
CA PHE A 176 -7.78 9.07 -10.43
C PHE A 176 -8.52 7.98 -11.22
N ILE A 177 -7.95 6.77 -11.26
CA ILE A 177 -8.55 5.61 -11.90
C ILE A 177 -9.75 5.13 -11.08
N TYR A 178 -9.63 5.08 -9.76
CA TYR A 178 -10.74 4.74 -8.86
C TYR A 178 -11.91 5.71 -9.00
N GLU A 179 -11.69 7.02 -9.00
CA GLU A 179 -12.74 8.03 -9.17
C GLU A 179 -13.42 7.96 -10.55
N ASP A 180 -12.63 7.75 -11.61
CA ASP A 180 -13.11 7.59 -12.98
C ASP A 180 -14.02 6.36 -13.08
N ASP A 181 -13.55 5.24 -12.57
CA ASP A 181 -14.29 3.99 -12.56
C ASP A 181 -15.51 4.03 -11.65
N CYS A 182 -15.49 4.76 -10.52
CA CYS A 182 -16.68 5.00 -9.70
C CYS A 182 -17.80 5.65 -10.53
N SER A 183 -17.43 6.61 -11.38
CA SER A 183 -18.38 7.34 -12.22
C SER A 183 -18.85 6.47 -13.40
N ARG A 184 -17.94 5.70 -14.00
CA ARG A 184 -18.21 4.87 -15.19
C ARG A 184 -18.96 3.58 -14.88
N LEU A 185 -18.74 3.00 -13.70
CA LEU A 185 -19.33 1.72 -13.27
C LEU A 185 -20.56 1.92 -12.37
N ASP A 186 -21.25 3.05 -12.49
CA ASP A 186 -22.51 3.35 -11.79
C ASP A 186 -22.43 3.19 -10.26
N VAL A 187 -21.30 3.61 -9.69
CA VAL A 187 -21.11 3.71 -8.23
C VAL A 187 -20.59 5.09 -7.80
N PRO A 188 -21.28 6.17 -8.21
CA PRO A 188 -20.77 7.54 -8.06
C PRO A 188 -20.62 7.99 -6.60
N HIS A 189 -21.26 7.33 -5.64
CA HIS A 189 -21.13 7.68 -4.21
C HIS A 189 -19.80 7.20 -3.64
N MET A 190 -19.23 6.12 -4.17
CA MET A 190 -18.01 5.50 -3.64
C MET A 190 -16.77 6.39 -3.76
N ARG A 191 -16.77 7.36 -4.69
CA ARG A 191 -15.67 8.32 -4.86
C ARG A 191 -15.57 9.33 -3.71
N ARG A 192 -16.69 9.55 -2.99
CA ARG A 192 -16.82 10.48 -1.85
C ARG A 192 -16.73 9.80 -0.49
N VAL A 193 -16.48 8.49 -0.48
CA VAL A 193 -16.27 7.73 0.75
C VAL A 193 -14.85 7.95 1.25
N LEU A 194 -14.71 8.41 2.50
CA LEU A 194 -13.43 8.53 3.18
C LEU A 194 -13.05 7.18 3.78
N PHE A 195 -11.74 6.93 3.87
CA PHE A 195 -11.24 5.72 4.51
C PHE A 195 -11.62 5.70 6.00
N PRO A 196 -12.25 4.63 6.51
CA PRO A 196 -12.80 4.58 7.86
C PRO A 196 -11.74 4.21 8.90
N TRP A 197 -10.75 5.09 9.09
CA TRP A 197 -9.58 4.82 9.94
C TRP A 197 -9.95 4.33 11.33
N LYS A 198 -10.91 5.00 11.97
CA LYS A 198 -11.38 4.65 13.32
C LYS A 198 -11.99 3.25 13.36
N GLU A 199 -12.88 2.93 12.42
CA GLU A 199 -13.58 1.66 12.42
C GLU A 199 -12.67 0.50 12.02
N VAL A 200 -11.66 0.75 11.17
CA VAL A 200 -10.61 -0.22 10.86
C VAL A 200 -9.75 -0.52 12.08
N VAL A 201 -9.31 0.52 12.82
CA VAL A 201 -8.53 0.33 14.05
C VAL A 201 -9.34 -0.46 15.09
N ASN A 202 -10.64 -0.15 15.24
CA ASN A 202 -11.53 -0.88 16.15
C ASN A 202 -11.73 -2.35 15.76
N ALA A 203 -11.61 -2.67 14.46
CA ALA A 203 -11.78 -4.02 13.93
C ALA A 203 -10.49 -4.86 13.96
N ILE A 204 -9.33 -4.29 14.30
CA ILE A 204 -8.05 -5.02 14.35
C ILE A 204 -7.64 -5.19 15.82
N ASP A 205 -7.44 -6.44 16.23
CA ASP A 205 -6.80 -6.72 17.52
C ASP A 205 -5.31 -6.35 17.42
N ILE A 206 -4.85 -5.39 18.20
CA ILE A 206 -3.47 -4.89 18.08
C ILE A 206 -2.40 -5.90 18.54
N ARG A 207 -2.77 -6.86 19.39
CA ARG A 207 -1.87 -7.90 19.91
C ARG A 207 -1.71 -9.00 18.87
N THR A 208 -2.82 -9.53 18.36
CA THR A 208 -2.81 -10.62 17.38
C THR A 208 -2.66 -10.14 15.95
N THR A 209 -2.90 -8.85 15.69
CA THR A 209 -3.01 -8.23 14.35
C THR A 209 -4.10 -8.86 13.49
N GLU A 210 -5.04 -9.59 14.11
CA GLU A 210 -6.16 -10.21 13.42
C GLU A 210 -7.27 -9.19 13.18
N TYR A 211 -7.79 -9.19 11.95
CA TYR A 211 -8.93 -8.37 11.57
C TYR A 211 -10.24 -9.12 11.78
N CYS A 212 -11.06 -8.59 12.69
CA CYS A 212 -12.36 -9.10 13.06
C CYS A 212 -13.45 -8.18 12.49
N ILE A 213 -14.01 -8.56 11.35
CA ILE A 213 -15.14 -7.84 10.76
C ILE A 213 -16.32 -7.77 11.75
N PRO A 214 -16.94 -6.59 11.96
CA PRO A 214 -18.12 -6.47 12.81
C PRO A 214 -19.27 -7.38 12.34
N SER A 215 -20.07 -7.90 13.27
CA SER A 215 -21.17 -8.83 12.95
C SER A 215 -22.17 -8.23 11.95
N ALA A 216 -22.54 -6.95 12.12
CA ALA A 216 -23.43 -6.26 11.18
C ALA A 216 -22.85 -6.16 9.76
N ALA A 217 -21.53 -5.96 9.65
CA ALA A 217 -20.83 -5.89 8.37
C ALA A 217 -20.69 -7.27 7.71
N ARG A 218 -20.45 -8.32 8.52
CA ARG A 218 -20.53 -9.71 8.08
C ARG A 218 -21.91 -10.03 7.51
N ASP A 219 -22.97 -9.75 8.27
CA ASP A 219 -24.35 -10.00 7.86
C ASP A 219 -24.69 -9.24 6.57
N PHE A 220 -24.24 -7.99 6.46
CA PHE A 220 -24.43 -7.19 5.25
C PHE A 220 -23.73 -7.83 4.04
N PHE A 221 -22.45 -8.21 4.18
CA PHE A 221 -21.68 -8.81 3.10
C PHE A 221 -22.26 -10.15 2.67
N GLU A 222 -22.53 -11.05 3.61
CA GLU A 222 -23.04 -12.40 3.31
C GLU A 222 -24.44 -12.34 2.67
N LYS A 223 -25.30 -11.44 3.15
CA LYS A 223 -26.64 -11.24 2.57
C LYS A 223 -26.61 -10.66 1.15
N THR A 224 -25.66 -9.76 0.87
CA THR A 224 -25.60 -9.08 -0.44
C THR A 224 -24.84 -9.86 -1.49
N SER A 225 -23.80 -10.60 -1.08
CA SER A 225 -22.96 -11.40 -1.98
C SER A 225 -23.38 -12.87 -2.11
N GLY A 226 -24.09 -13.41 -1.12
CA GLY A 226 -24.40 -14.84 -1.01
C GLY A 226 -23.18 -15.72 -0.69
N GLN A 227 -22.05 -15.11 -0.30
CA GLN A 227 -20.76 -15.77 -0.05
C GLN A 227 -20.32 -15.57 1.40
N SER A 228 -19.55 -16.50 1.97
CA SER A 228 -18.98 -16.32 3.31
C SER A 228 -18.07 -15.10 3.36
N ALA A 229 -18.11 -14.36 4.48
CA ALA A 229 -17.18 -13.26 4.73
C ALA A 229 -15.73 -13.77 4.83
N ASP A 230 -15.46 -15.01 5.23
CA ASP A 230 -14.11 -15.58 5.21
C ASP A 230 -13.84 -16.26 3.86
N LEU A 231 -13.02 -15.62 3.02
CA LEU A 231 -12.62 -16.17 1.72
C LEU A 231 -11.87 -17.51 1.84
N LEU A 232 -10.98 -17.63 2.84
CA LEU A 232 -10.16 -18.83 2.99
C LEU A 232 -11.05 -20.00 3.42
N GLU A 233 -12.01 -19.74 4.29
CA GLU A 233 -13.05 -20.72 4.65
C GLU A 233 -13.91 -21.12 3.44
N GLU A 234 -14.39 -20.14 2.67
CA GLU A 234 -15.21 -20.37 1.46
C GLU A 234 -14.51 -21.30 0.46
N VAL A 235 -13.24 -21.03 0.16
CA VAL A 235 -12.48 -21.78 -0.85
C VAL A 235 -12.03 -23.14 -0.32
N CYS A 236 -11.65 -23.27 0.96
CA CYS A 236 -11.17 -24.53 1.51
C CYS A 236 -12.30 -25.52 1.85
N ASN A 237 -13.49 -25.04 2.24
CA ASN A 237 -14.58 -25.91 2.74
C ASN A 237 -15.62 -26.25 1.68
N LYS A 238 -15.86 -25.38 0.70
CA LYS A 238 -16.77 -25.68 -0.42
C LYS A 238 -15.95 -26.24 -1.56
N ALA A 239 -16.48 -27.22 -2.29
CA ALA A 239 -15.90 -27.70 -3.55
C ALA A 239 -16.00 -26.61 -4.63
N HIS A 240 -15.28 -25.50 -4.42
CA HIS A 240 -15.24 -24.39 -5.35
C HIS A 240 -14.42 -24.85 -6.56
N PRO A 241 -14.98 -24.86 -7.78
CA PRO A 241 -14.34 -25.51 -8.92
C PRO A 241 -13.13 -24.72 -9.45
N LEU A 242 -12.84 -23.54 -8.85
CA LEU A 242 -11.70 -22.67 -9.19
C LEU A 242 -11.56 -22.50 -10.71
N VAL A 243 -12.68 -22.24 -11.39
CA VAL A 243 -12.75 -21.97 -12.83
C VAL A 243 -13.72 -20.81 -13.10
N TYR A 244 -13.46 -20.06 -14.17
CA TYR A 244 -14.38 -19.12 -14.79
C TYR A 244 -15.00 -19.74 -16.03
N ASP A 245 -16.32 -19.61 -16.15
CA ASP A 245 -17.03 -19.88 -17.39
C ASP A 245 -17.18 -18.57 -18.17
N MET A 246 -16.55 -18.50 -19.34
CA MET A 246 -16.65 -17.36 -20.24
C MET A 246 -17.42 -17.76 -21.49
N ASN A 247 -18.58 -17.15 -21.71
CA ASN A 247 -19.32 -17.28 -22.96
C ASN A 247 -18.86 -16.22 -23.97
N CYS A 248 -18.31 -16.63 -25.11
CA CYS A 248 -17.88 -15.70 -26.15
C CYS A 248 -19.08 -15.03 -26.84
N PRO A 249 -19.18 -13.68 -26.88
CA PRO A 249 -20.31 -13.01 -27.52
C PRO A 249 -20.31 -13.12 -29.04
N TYR A 250 -19.22 -13.58 -29.66
CA TYR A 250 -19.06 -13.65 -31.12
C TYR A 250 -19.26 -15.05 -31.71
N CYS A 251 -18.68 -16.09 -31.11
CA CYS A 251 -18.83 -17.47 -31.59
C CYS A 251 -19.69 -18.35 -30.68
N HIS A 252 -20.17 -17.80 -29.55
CA HIS A 252 -21.01 -18.50 -28.56
C HIS A 252 -20.37 -19.75 -27.93
N THR A 253 -19.06 -19.96 -28.14
CA THR A 253 -18.29 -20.99 -27.44
C THR A 253 -18.12 -20.59 -25.98
N THR A 254 -18.54 -21.49 -25.08
CA THR A 254 -18.23 -21.37 -23.65
C THR A 254 -16.83 -21.94 -23.39
N ARG A 255 -16.01 -21.19 -22.65
CA ARG A 255 -14.67 -21.60 -22.23
C ARG A 255 -14.62 -21.68 -20.70
N ASN A 256 -14.13 -22.80 -20.21
CA ASN A 256 -13.84 -22.98 -18.79
C ASN A 256 -12.35 -22.70 -18.59
N LEU A 257 -12.03 -21.70 -17.79
CA LEU A 257 -10.67 -21.25 -17.56
C LEU A 257 -10.36 -21.44 -16.08
N PRO A 258 -9.28 -22.14 -15.71
CA PRO A 258 -8.96 -22.26 -14.31
C PRO A 258 -8.65 -20.87 -13.72
N ILE A 259 -8.98 -20.71 -12.45
CA ILE A 259 -8.44 -19.70 -11.55
C ILE A 259 -7.06 -20.25 -11.19
N ILE A 260 -5.97 -19.57 -11.59
CA ILE A 260 -4.53 -19.88 -11.36
C ILE A 260 -3.62 -20.38 -12.53
N PRO A 261 -4.03 -20.48 -13.82
CA PRO A 261 -3.05 -20.59 -14.91
C PRO A 261 -2.32 -19.27 -15.20
N THR A 262 -2.78 -18.15 -14.62
CA THR A 262 -2.46 -16.75 -14.99
C THR A 262 -1.25 -16.15 -14.26
N ALA A 263 -0.77 -16.75 -13.18
CA ALA A 263 0.37 -16.23 -12.42
C ALA A 263 1.74 -16.72 -12.95
N GLN A 264 1.81 -17.00 -14.26
CA GLN A 264 3.05 -17.41 -14.94
C GLN A 264 3.91 -16.23 -15.41
N THR A 265 3.42 -14.99 -15.38
CA THR A 265 4.17 -13.82 -15.81
C THR A 265 4.72 -13.03 -14.62
N GLU A 266 6.05 -12.90 -14.53
CA GLU A 266 6.72 -12.01 -13.57
C GLU A 266 6.48 -10.52 -13.88
N ASP A 267 5.98 -10.21 -15.08
CA ASP A 267 5.63 -8.85 -15.47
C ASP A 267 4.24 -8.49 -14.94
N ILE A 268 4.21 -7.71 -13.86
CA ILE A 268 2.99 -7.12 -13.28
C ILE A 268 2.18 -6.26 -14.27
N LYS A 269 2.74 -5.90 -15.43
CA LYS A 269 2.06 -5.16 -16.50
C LYS A 269 1.46 -6.08 -17.56
N GLN A 270 1.78 -7.37 -17.55
CA GLN A 270 1.17 -8.36 -18.43
C GLN A 270 0.04 -9.06 -17.68
N GLY A 271 -1.18 -8.58 -17.87
CA GLY A 271 -2.35 -9.39 -17.54
C GLY A 271 -2.60 -10.43 -18.63
N PHE A 272 -3.32 -11.48 -18.28
CA PHE A 272 -3.75 -12.48 -19.25
C PHE A 272 -4.88 -11.92 -20.11
N GLU A 273 -4.74 -11.96 -21.44
CA GLU A 273 -5.90 -11.79 -22.31
C GLU A 273 -6.71 -13.07 -22.32
N LEU A 274 -7.89 -13.01 -21.70
CA LEU A 274 -8.89 -14.02 -22.00
C LEU A 274 -9.21 -13.92 -23.50
N GLY A 275 -8.78 -14.91 -24.25
CA GLY A 275 -9.02 -15.01 -25.68
C GLY A 275 -10.05 -16.07 -25.99
N CYS A 276 -10.72 -15.94 -27.13
CA CYS A 276 -11.39 -17.04 -27.82
C CYS A 276 -10.63 -17.39 -29.11
N ASP A 277 -10.75 -18.62 -29.62
CA ASP A 277 -10.12 -19.04 -30.89
C ASP A 277 -10.63 -18.21 -32.09
N CYS A 278 -11.82 -17.62 -31.96
CA CYS A 278 -12.36 -16.69 -32.96
C CYS A 278 -11.68 -15.29 -32.93
N GLY A 279 -10.74 -15.07 -32.02
CA GLY A 279 -10.00 -13.82 -31.83
C GLY A 279 -10.57 -12.91 -30.74
N TYR A 280 -11.79 -13.15 -30.25
CA TYR A 280 -12.42 -12.31 -29.22
C TYR A 280 -11.52 -12.13 -28.00
N ALA A 281 -11.29 -10.87 -27.63
CA ALA A 281 -10.58 -10.46 -26.43
C ALA A 281 -11.42 -9.38 -25.71
N PRO A 282 -11.80 -9.56 -24.44
CA PRO A 282 -12.65 -8.61 -23.72
C PRO A 282 -12.06 -7.19 -23.60
N SER A 283 -10.74 -7.06 -23.46
CA SER A 283 -10.04 -5.76 -23.43
C SER A 283 -10.24 -4.98 -24.73
N VAL A 284 -10.09 -5.66 -25.87
CA VAL A 284 -10.28 -5.11 -27.21
C VAL A 284 -11.75 -4.78 -27.47
N ASP A 285 -12.65 -5.67 -27.05
CA ASP A 285 -14.10 -5.46 -27.20
C ASP A 285 -14.60 -4.25 -26.38
N ALA A 286 -14.13 -4.11 -25.14
CA ALA A 286 -14.41 -2.94 -24.31
C ALA A 286 -13.89 -1.65 -24.96
N LEU A 287 -12.64 -1.63 -25.45
CA LEU A 287 -12.08 -0.46 -26.12
C LEU A 287 -12.87 -0.09 -27.37
N ARG A 288 -13.23 -1.09 -28.17
CA ARG A 288 -14.05 -0.94 -29.37
C ARG A 288 -15.41 -0.33 -29.02
N SER A 289 -16.08 -0.87 -28.00
CA SER A 289 -17.37 -0.39 -27.51
C SER A 289 -17.29 1.06 -27.04
N ASP A 290 -16.29 1.42 -26.23
CA ASP A 290 -16.13 2.76 -25.67
C ASP A 290 -15.80 3.80 -26.77
N LEU A 291 -14.97 3.45 -27.76
CA LEU A 291 -14.69 4.32 -28.91
C LEU A 291 -15.90 4.47 -29.85
N LEU A 292 -16.69 3.41 -30.03
CA LEU A 292 -17.93 3.48 -30.81
C LEU A 292 -18.96 4.39 -30.11
N HIS A 293 -19.09 4.26 -28.78
CA HIS A 293 -19.95 5.12 -27.98
C HIS A 293 -19.52 6.59 -28.10
N LEU A 294 -18.24 6.89 -27.90
CA LEU A 294 -17.68 8.24 -28.05
C LEU A 294 -18.01 8.85 -29.41
N ARG A 295 -17.89 8.07 -30.49
CA ARG A 295 -18.19 8.53 -31.85
C ARG A 295 -19.67 8.86 -32.02
N GLN A 296 -20.57 8.04 -31.45
CA GLN A 296 -22.02 8.15 -31.64
C GLN A 296 -22.64 9.25 -30.78
N THR A 297 -22.29 9.32 -29.49
CA THR A 297 -22.93 10.20 -28.51
C THR A 297 -22.15 11.49 -28.26
N ARG A 298 -20.86 11.51 -28.60
CA ARG A 298 -19.88 12.53 -28.15
C ARG A 298 -19.65 12.55 -26.64
N GLU A 299 -20.23 11.61 -25.90
CA GLU A 299 -20.02 11.50 -24.47
C GLU A 299 -18.70 10.77 -24.22
N SER A 300 -17.80 11.41 -23.48
CA SER A 300 -16.51 10.85 -23.12
C SER A 300 -16.64 9.93 -21.91
N ARG A 301 -17.27 8.77 -22.12
CA ARG A 301 -17.46 7.71 -21.10
C ARG A 301 -16.40 6.59 -21.18
N LEU A 302 -15.22 6.90 -21.70
CA LEU A 302 -14.14 5.92 -21.82
C LEU A 302 -13.36 5.84 -20.50
N ARG A 303 -12.73 4.70 -20.27
CA ARG A 303 -11.73 4.56 -19.19
C ARG A 303 -10.76 5.75 -19.17
N GLY A 304 -10.59 6.36 -18.00
CA GLY A 304 -9.67 7.47 -17.72
C GLY A 304 -10.10 8.84 -18.24
N THR A 305 -11.28 8.98 -18.86
CA THR A 305 -11.71 10.25 -19.48
C THR A 305 -12.59 11.13 -18.60
N TYR A 306 -13.24 10.61 -17.54
CA TYR A 306 -13.99 11.41 -16.57
C TYR A 306 -13.06 12.33 -15.77
N SER A 307 -11.93 11.78 -15.33
CA SER A 307 -10.94 12.51 -14.52
C SER A 307 -9.96 13.33 -15.37
N ASN A 308 -9.95 13.15 -16.70
CA ASN A 308 -9.01 13.79 -17.62
C ASN A 308 -9.70 14.31 -18.91
N PRO A 309 -10.25 15.54 -18.89
CA PRO A 309 -10.90 16.14 -20.04
C PRO A 309 -9.97 16.34 -21.25
N ALA A 310 -8.66 16.50 -21.03
CA ALA A 310 -7.69 16.63 -22.12
C ALA A 310 -7.55 15.32 -22.91
N LEU A 311 -7.58 14.17 -22.22
CA LEU A 311 -7.60 12.86 -22.86
C LEU A 311 -8.88 12.69 -23.68
N ALA A 312 -10.03 13.01 -23.11
CA ALA A 312 -11.33 12.99 -23.80
C ALA A 312 -11.31 13.78 -25.12
N GLN A 313 -10.83 15.02 -25.06
CA GLN A 313 -10.73 15.91 -26.23
C GLN A 313 -9.77 15.37 -27.29
N ALA A 314 -8.63 14.80 -26.87
CA ALA A 314 -7.64 14.23 -27.78
C ALA A 314 -8.15 12.97 -28.50
N LEU A 315 -9.03 12.18 -27.86
CA LEU A 315 -9.52 10.91 -28.40
C LEU A 315 -10.73 11.04 -29.33
N TYR A 316 -11.47 12.15 -29.27
CA TYR A 316 -12.64 12.33 -30.12
C TYR A 316 -12.31 12.30 -31.63
N PRO A 317 -11.28 13.02 -32.13
CA PRO A 317 -10.85 12.91 -33.54
C PRO A 317 -10.45 11.49 -33.94
N LEU A 318 -9.77 10.75 -33.05
CA LEU A 318 -9.38 9.36 -33.27
C LEU A 318 -10.60 8.46 -33.54
N SER A 319 -11.64 8.56 -32.69
CA SER A 319 -12.87 7.77 -32.82
C SER A 319 -13.59 7.98 -34.16
N ARG A 320 -13.46 9.19 -34.73
CA ARG A 320 -14.05 9.57 -36.02
C ARG A 320 -13.25 9.05 -37.22
N ALA A 321 -11.93 9.02 -37.11
CA ALA A 321 -11.04 8.52 -38.17
C ALA A 321 -11.09 6.99 -38.30
N LEU A 322 -11.38 6.26 -37.22
CA LEU A 322 -11.52 4.80 -37.26
C LEU A 322 -12.65 4.35 -38.21
N PRO A 323 -12.45 3.32 -39.06
CA PRO A 323 -13.53 2.79 -39.90
C PRO A 323 -14.67 2.17 -39.08
N LEU A 324 -15.93 2.45 -39.44
CA LEU A 324 -17.10 1.88 -38.74
C LEU A 324 -17.09 0.34 -38.67
N PRO A 325 -16.77 -0.42 -39.74
CA PRO A 325 -16.73 -1.87 -39.66
C PRO A 325 -15.72 -2.39 -38.63
N ILE A 326 -14.63 -1.65 -38.41
CA ILE A 326 -13.62 -1.98 -37.40
C ILE A 326 -14.18 -1.75 -35.99
N LEU A 327 -14.90 -0.64 -35.77
CA LEU A 327 -15.57 -0.34 -34.50
C LEU A 327 -16.79 -1.23 -34.22
N GLU A 328 -17.44 -1.80 -35.23
CA GLU A 328 -18.66 -2.58 -35.02
C GLU A 328 -18.40 -4.08 -34.85
N SER A 329 -17.38 -4.63 -35.53
CA SER A 329 -17.26 -6.09 -35.71
C SER A 329 -15.85 -6.67 -35.67
N CYS A 330 -14.80 -5.86 -35.45
CA CYS A 330 -13.43 -6.37 -35.43
C CYS A 330 -13.19 -7.23 -34.19
N THR A 331 -12.95 -8.53 -34.38
CA THR A 331 -12.59 -9.45 -33.28
C THR A 331 -11.09 -9.59 -33.08
N LYS A 332 -10.25 -9.26 -34.07
CA LYS A 332 -8.79 -9.50 -34.01
C LYS A 332 -8.04 -8.30 -33.43
N ARG A 333 -7.29 -8.52 -32.36
CA ARG A 333 -6.51 -7.49 -31.64
C ARG A 333 -5.52 -6.76 -32.56
N GLU A 334 -4.70 -7.48 -33.31
CA GLU A 334 -3.63 -6.89 -34.14
C GLU A 334 -4.23 -5.98 -35.22
N ARG A 335 -5.33 -6.43 -35.83
CA ARG A 335 -6.06 -5.64 -36.84
C ARG A 335 -6.64 -4.36 -36.23
N PHE A 336 -7.17 -4.44 -35.01
CA PHE A 336 -7.72 -3.28 -34.32
C PHE A 336 -6.63 -2.28 -33.92
N LEU A 337 -5.51 -2.77 -33.35
CA LEU A 337 -4.36 -1.93 -33.00
C LEU A 337 -3.77 -1.23 -34.22
N GLN A 338 -3.62 -1.94 -35.34
CA GLN A 338 -3.15 -1.34 -36.59
C GLN A 338 -4.09 -0.20 -37.04
N ALA A 339 -5.41 -0.41 -36.98
CA ALA A 339 -6.39 0.62 -37.32
C ALA A 339 -6.30 1.85 -36.38
N ILE A 340 -6.05 1.64 -35.08
CA ILE A 340 -5.82 2.74 -34.12
C ILE A 340 -4.61 3.57 -34.52
N TYR A 341 -3.47 2.94 -34.82
CA TYR A 341 -2.26 3.67 -35.21
C TYR A 341 -2.44 4.43 -36.53
N THR A 342 -3.11 3.83 -37.53
CA THR A 342 -3.44 4.50 -38.79
C THR A 342 -4.37 5.70 -38.55
N ALA A 343 -5.47 5.50 -37.82
CA ALA A 343 -6.42 6.57 -37.52
C ALA A 343 -5.80 7.69 -36.67
N SER A 344 -4.86 7.36 -35.77
CA SER A 344 -4.11 8.34 -34.98
C SER A 344 -3.28 9.25 -35.86
N TYR A 345 -2.63 8.71 -36.89
CA TYR A 345 -1.85 9.49 -37.84
C TYR A 345 -2.76 10.42 -38.66
N GLU A 346 -3.87 9.89 -39.19
CA GLU A 346 -4.83 10.64 -40.01
C GLU A 346 -5.52 11.78 -39.25
N SER A 347 -5.81 11.57 -37.97
CA SER A 347 -6.49 12.54 -37.11
C SER A 347 -5.54 13.48 -36.37
N ASN A 348 -4.22 13.34 -36.54
CA ASN A 348 -3.20 14.03 -35.75
C ASN A 348 -3.41 13.86 -34.22
N THR A 349 -3.87 12.67 -33.79
CA THR A 349 -4.05 12.38 -32.37
C THR A 349 -2.69 12.33 -31.67
N PRO A 350 -2.49 13.05 -30.54
CA PRO A 350 -1.23 13.07 -29.84
C PRO A 350 -0.79 11.67 -29.38
N LYS A 351 0.50 11.37 -29.53
CA LYS A 351 1.09 10.08 -29.13
C LYS A 351 0.78 9.71 -27.68
N TRP A 352 0.91 10.68 -26.76
CA TRP A 352 0.62 10.45 -25.33
C TRP A 352 -0.83 10.00 -25.09
N ALA A 353 -1.80 10.48 -25.88
CA ALA A 353 -3.21 10.15 -25.72
C ALA A 353 -3.48 8.70 -26.16
N VAL A 354 -2.87 8.27 -27.27
CA VAL A 354 -2.95 6.88 -27.74
C VAL A 354 -2.29 5.92 -26.76
N GLU A 355 -1.09 6.26 -26.26
CA GLU A 355 -0.38 5.44 -25.27
C GLU A 355 -1.19 5.34 -23.96
N THR A 356 -1.76 6.45 -23.49
CA THR A 356 -2.64 6.47 -22.31
C THR A 356 -3.87 5.60 -22.53
N LEU A 357 -4.56 5.76 -23.67
CA LEU A 357 -5.72 4.94 -24.01
C LEU A 357 -5.37 3.45 -23.97
N LEU A 358 -4.35 3.02 -24.71
CA LEU A 358 -3.98 1.61 -24.78
C LEU A 358 -3.58 1.05 -23.40
N SER A 359 -2.96 1.85 -22.54
CA SER A 359 -2.63 1.41 -21.18
C SER A 359 -3.86 1.11 -20.31
N LEU A 360 -4.98 1.81 -20.52
CA LEU A 360 -6.21 1.66 -19.74
C LEU A 360 -7.04 0.43 -20.14
N TYR A 361 -6.72 -0.16 -21.30
CA TYR A 361 -7.28 -1.43 -21.78
C TYR A 361 -6.20 -2.52 -21.82
N THR A 362 -5.17 -2.37 -20.99
CA THR A 362 -4.27 -3.48 -20.71
C THR A 362 -5.10 -4.63 -20.12
N PRO A 363 -4.90 -5.87 -20.57
CA PRO A 363 -5.63 -7.03 -20.06
C PRO A 363 -5.50 -7.13 -18.54
N THR A 364 -6.58 -7.52 -17.87
CA THR A 364 -6.60 -7.72 -16.41
C THR A 364 -6.97 -9.17 -16.11
N SER A 365 -6.44 -9.71 -15.01
CA SER A 365 -6.89 -11.00 -14.45
C SER A 365 -7.49 -10.78 -13.06
N PRO A 366 -8.77 -11.14 -12.82
CA PRO A 366 -9.73 -11.60 -13.83
C PRO A 366 -10.08 -10.44 -14.77
N VAL A 367 -10.74 -10.72 -15.90
CA VAL A 367 -11.24 -9.63 -16.74
C VAL A 367 -12.32 -8.92 -15.97
N THR A 368 -12.09 -7.63 -15.70
CA THR A 368 -13.07 -6.79 -15.03
C THR A 368 -13.37 -5.57 -15.87
N GLN A 369 -14.50 -4.93 -15.57
CA GLN A 369 -14.84 -3.69 -16.24
C GLN A 369 -13.97 -2.52 -15.77
N ALA A 370 -13.24 -2.62 -14.64
CA ALA A 370 -12.34 -1.57 -14.15
C ALA A 370 -11.13 -1.33 -15.06
N SER A 371 -10.62 -0.11 -14.98
CA SER A 371 -9.41 0.33 -15.67
C SER A 371 -8.13 -0.15 -14.98
N SER A 372 -8.19 -0.49 -13.69
CA SER A 372 -7.09 -1.09 -12.94
C SER A 372 -7.06 -2.61 -13.06
N ALA A 373 -5.86 -3.16 -13.23
CA ALA A 373 -5.60 -4.58 -13.01
C ALA A 373 -5.49 -4.85 -11.50
N HIS A 374 -6.59 -5.24 -10.87
CA HIS A 374 -6.70 -5.42 -9.41
C HIS A 374 -5.58 -6.27 -8.82
N TYR A 375 -5.30 -7.44 -9.40
CA TYR A 375 -4.20 -8.29 -8.95
C TYR A 375 -2.84 -7.59 -9.01
N SER A 376 -2.51 -6.95 -10.14
CA SER A 376 -1.24 -6.25 -10.28
C SER A 376 -1.12 -5.09 -9.28
N SER A 377 -2.22 -4.42 -8.97
CA SER A 377 -2.27 -3.39 -7.92
C SER A 377 -2.04 -3.97 -6.54
N VAL A 378 -2.64 -5.13 -6.25
CA VAL A 378 -2.41 -5.86 -5.00
C VAL A 378 -0.95 -6.30 -4.88
N LEU A 379 -0.36 -6.91 -5.90
CA LEU A 379 1.06 -7.31 -5.86
C LEU A 379 1.97 -6.14 -5.51
N ARG A 380 1.80 -5.00 -6.19
CA ARG A 380 2.58 -3.79 -5.92
C ARG A 380 2.43 -3.30 -4.50
N ALA A 381 1.20 -3.25 -4.00
CA ALA A 381 0.94 -2.87 -2.63
C ALA A 381 1.56 -3.87 -1.64
N THR A 382 1.53 -5.17 -1.96
CA THR A 382 2.14 -6.20 -1.10
C THR A 382 3.66 -6.10 -1.01
N CYS A 383 4.35 -5.63 -2.06
CA CYS A 383 5.78 -5.34 -1.97
C CYS A 383 6.06 -4.24 -0.93
N PHE A 384 5.25 -3.18 -0.93
CA PHE A 384 5.36 -2.11 0.07
C PHE A 384 4.99 -2.60 1.47
N MET A 385 3.92 -3.41 1.60
CA MET A 385 3.55 -4.02 2.89
C MET A 385 4.66 -4.91 3.45
N ASP A 386 5.31 -5.74 2.61
CA ASP A 386 6.44 -6.57 3.03
C ASP A 386 7.63 -5.71 3.48
N GLU A 387 7.89 -4.57 2.83
CA GLU A 387 8.91 -3.61 3.27
C GLU A 387 8.57 -3.03 4.65
N MET A 388 7.32 -2.57 4.84
CA MET A 388 6.86 -1.96 6.08
C MET A 388 6.86 -2.96 7.24
N HIS A 389 6.39 -4.18 7.01
CA HIS A 389 6.44 -5.27 7.97
C HIS A 389 7.88 -5.58 8.41
N LYS A 390 8.82 -5.71 7.45
CA LYS A 390 10.25 -5.94 7.76
C LYS A 390 10.88 -4.81 8.58
N LYS A 391 10.46 -3.56 8.38
CA LYS A 391 10.93 -2.43 9.19
C LYS A 391 10.31 -2.39 10.58
N CYS A 392 9.15 -3.02 10.76
CA CYS A 392 8.40 -3.15 12.01
C CYS A 392 8.26 -1.78 12.73
N TRP A 393 8.00 -0.71 11.97
CA TRP A 393 7.94 0.65 12.55
C TRP A 393 6.85 0.78 13.59
N LEU A 394 5.70 0.13 13.37
CA LEU A 394 4.57 0.17 14.30
C LEU A 394 4.96 -0.26 15.73
N ARG A 395 5.96 -1.14 15.86
CA ARG A 395 6.44 -1.63 17.16
C ARG A 395 7.68 -0.89 17.66
N SER A 396 8.17 0.08 16.88
CA SER A 396 9.40 0.79 17.18
C SER A 396 9.21 1.75 18.37
N PRO A 397 10.16 1.79 19.32
CA PRO A 397 10.17 2.82 20.37
C PRO A 397 10.39 4.23 19.83
N ALA A 398 10.84 4.38 18.58
CA ALA A 398 11.05 5.68 17.95
C ALA A 398 9.85 6.18 17.14
N LEU A 399 8.76 5.41 17.06
CA LEU A 399 7.63 5.65 16.16
C LEU A 399 7.08 7.08 16.29
N CYS A 400 6.74 7.48 17.52
CA CYS A 400 6.26 8.80 17.88
C CYS A 400 6.35 9.00 19.40
N CYS A 401 6.86 10.13 19.85
CA CYS A 401 6.86 10.53 21.25
C CYS A 401 6.58 12.04 21.37
N GLN A 402 6.09 12.44 22.54
CA GLN A 402 5.95 13.86 22.87
C GLN A 402 7.32 14.45 23.17
N SER A 403 7.58 15.66 22.66
CA SER A 403 8.77 16.41 23.06
C SER A 403 8.67 16.75 24.55
N THR A 404 9.74 16.47 25.30
CA THR A 404 9.84 16.81 26.73
C THR A 404 9.75 18.31 26.97
N ASN A 405 10.23 19.11 26.01
CA ASN A 405 10.38 20.55 26.14
C ASN A 405 9.17 21.31 25.60
N THR A 406 8.49 20.73 24.61
CA THR A 406 7.25 21.26 24.05
C THR A 406 6.22 20.14 23.98
N PRO A 407 5.44 19.89 25.05
CA PRO A 407 4.49 18.77 25.12
C PRO A 407 3.46 18.74 23.98
N SER A 408 3.21 19.88 23.33
CA SER A 408 2.34 19.99 22.15
C SER A 408 2.98 19.52 20.84
N LYS A 409 4.30 19.30 20.80
CA LYS A 409 5.04 18.90 19.60
C LYS A 409 5.33 17.40 19.63
N LEU A 410 4.92 16.71 18.57
CA LEU A 410 5.28 15.32 18.33
C LEU A 410 6.62 15.23 17.60
N ILE A 411 7.48 14.33 18.05
CA ILE A 411 8.76 13.97 17.42
C ILE A 411 8.78 12.45 17.19
N GLY A 412 9.66 11.96 16.32
CA GLY A 412 9.71 10.53 15.99
C GLY A 412 9.76 10.22 14.51
N THR A 413 9.75 8.93 14.19
CA THR A 413 9.75 8.42 12.82
C THR A 413 8.57 8.96 12.02
N LEU A 414 7.34 8.88 12.53
CA LEU A 414 6.16 9.36 11.80
C LEU A 414 6.09 10.89 11.67
N PRO A 415 6.34 11.71 12.71
CA PRO A 415 6.43 13.17 12.55
C PRO A 415 7.49 13.62 11.54
N ARG A 416 8.69 13.01 11.54
CA ARG A 416 9.71 13.26 10.52
C ARG A 416 9.24 12.88 9.12
N ALA A 417 8.64 11.70 8.98
CA ALA A 417 8.10 11.22 7.70
C ALA A 417 7.02 12.16 7.17
N GLN A 418 6.11 12.64 8.02
CA GLN A 418 5.09 13.63 7.67
C GLN A 418 5.73 14.92 7.14
N GLN A 419 6.74 15.46 7.85
CA GLN A 419 7.45 16.66 7.42
C GLN A 419 8.18 16.45 6.09
N LYS A 420 8.79 15.27 5.90
CA LYS A 420 9.46 14.90 4.65
C LYS A 420 8.47 14.78 3.48
N TYR A 421 7.28 14.23 3.72
CA TYR A 421 6.20 14.18 2.73
C TYR A 421 5.71 15.58 2.33
N GLN A 422 5.57 16.51 3.28
CA GLN A 422 5.27 17.91 2.95
C GLN A 422 6.35 18.55 2.05
N ASN A 423 7.63 18.24 2.29
CA ASN A 423 8.73 18.71 1.44
C ASN A 423 8.70 18.06 0.06
N PHE A 424 8.38 16.76 -0.02
CA PHE A 424 8.16 16.06 -1.28
C PHE A 424 7.04 16.73 -2.10
N LEU A 425 5.90 17.05 -1.49
CA LEU A 425 4.80 17.75 -2.15
C LEU A 425 5.19 19.14 -2.68
N LYS A 426 6.02 19.88 -1.92
CA LYS A 426 6.59 21.14 -2.39
C LYS A 426 7.47 20.89 -3.62
N SER A 427 8.33 19.86 -3.60
CA SER A 427 9.21 19.55 -4.73
C SER A 427 8.46 19.16 -6.01
N ALA A 428 7.30 18.50 -5.88
CA ALA A 428 6.47 18.05 -7.00
C ALA A 428 5.77 19.18 -7.76
N ARG A 429 5.80 20.43 -7.26
CA ARG A 429 5.21 21.58 -7.95
C ARG A 429 5.95 21.84 -9.29
N PRO A 430 5.23 22.09 -10.39
CA PRO A 430 5.84 22.39 -11.69
C PRO A 430 6.85 23.54 -11.67
N SER A 431 6.69 24.50 -10.76
CA SER A 431 7.62 25.64 -10.60
C SER A 431 9.01 25.26 -10.08
N ASN A 432 9.13 24.11 -9.40
CA ASN A 432 10.33 23.80 -8.63
C ASN A 432 11.37 23.01 -9.43
N ASN A 433 11.03 22.50 -10.62
CA ASN A 433 11.91 21.71 -11.50
C ASN A 433 12.75 20.65 -10.75
N LEU A 434 12.22 20.12 -9.64
CA LEU A 434 12.93 19.28 -8.69
C LEU A 434 12.34 17.88 -8.71
N PHE A 435 13.06 16.93 -9.32
CA PHE A 435 12.64 15.54 -9.40
C PHE A 435 13.26 14.74 -8.26
N ILE A 436 12.41 14.29 -7.33
CA ILE A 436 12.80 13.49 -6.18
C ILE A 436 12.01 12.19 -6.19
N THR A 437 12.70 11.06 -6.14
CA THR A 437 12.07 9.74 -6.00
C THR A 437 11.57 9.57 -4.56
N PRO A 438 10.30 9.20 -4.33
CA PRO A 438 9.79 8.98 -2.97
C PRO A 438 10.59 7.90 -2.25
N THR A 439 10.78 8.08 -0.94
CA THR A 439 11.38 7.09 -0.02
C THR A 439 10.26 6.40 0.74
N SER A 440 10.50 5.26 1.41
CA SER A 440 9.40 4.47 2.01
C SER A 440 8.63 5.20 3.12
N ASP A 441 9.28 6.12 3.84
CA ASP A 441 8.64 7.02 4.79
C ASP A 441 7.73 8.06 4.11
N VAL A 442 8.13 8.59 2.95
CA VAL A 442 7.30 9.46 2.09
C VAL A 442 6.14 8.68 1.49
N ASP A 443 6.39 7.46 0.98
CA ASP A 443 5.37 6.59 0.40
C ASP A 443 4.29 6.23 1.42
N LEU A 444 4.64 5.99 2.69
CA LEU A 444 3.66 5.73 3.74
C LEU A 444 2.62 6.86 3.82
N PHE A 445 3.07 8.12 3.92
CA PHE A 445 2.16 9.26 3.97
C PHE A 445 1.45 9.50 2.64
N TRP A 446 2.13 9.26 1.52
CA TRP A 446 1.52 9.40 0.21
C TRP A 446 0.37 8.42 0.01
N HIS A 447 0.60 7.12 0.26
CA HIS A 447 -0.44 6.10 0.20
C HIS A 447 -1.57 6.38 1.21
N THR A 448 -1.25 6.84 2.42
CA THR A 448 -2.26 7.24 3.42
C THR A 448 -3.16 8.36 2.88
N HIS A 449 -2.59 9.33 2.16
CA HIS A 449 -3.34 10.44 1.57
C HIS A 449 -4.28 9.96 0.45
N GLN A 450 -3.82 9.01 -0.38
CA GLN A 450 -4.58 8.47 -1.51
C GLN A 450 -5.82 7.67 -1.11
N LEU A 451 -5.88 7.14 0.13
CA LEU A 451 -7.03 6.38 0.64
C LEU A 451 -8.29 7.24 0.84
N SER A 452 -8.22 8.54 0.59
CA SER A 452 -9.41 9.39 0.39
C SER A 452 -9.30 10.06 -0.98
N PRO A 453 -9.69 9.37 -2.07
CA PRO A 453 -9.37 9.77 -3.45
C PRO A 453 -9.79 11.20 -3.79
N GLU A 454 -11.07 11.55 -3.55
CA GLU A 454 -11.57 12.87 -3.93
C GLU A 454 -10.93 14.03 -3.12
N PRO A 455 -10.81 13.94 -1.77
CA PRO A 455 -10.00 14.90 -1.00
C PRO A 455 -8.56 15.02 -1.49
N TYR A 456 -7.89 13.90 -1.77
CA TYR A 456 -6.52 13.88 -2.28
C TYR A 456 -6.41 14.56 -3.66
N ARG A 457 -7.36 14.29 -4.55
CA ARG A 457 -7.41 14.97 -5.85
C ARG A 457 -7.57 16.48 -5.70
N ARG A 458 -8.47 16.93 -4.82
CA ARG A 458 -8.67 18.36 -4.52
C ARG A 458 -7.38 18.97 -3.94
N PHE A 459 -6.72 18.26 -3.03
CA PHE A 459 -5.43 18.67 -2.49
C PHE A 459 -4.38 18.85 -3.59
N CYS A 460 -4.20 17.86 -4.47
CA CYS A 460 -3.25 17.93 -5.59
C CYS A 460 -3.51 19.12 -6.51
N ILE A 461 -4.77 19.37 -6.86
CA ILE A 461 -5.15 20.49 -7.72
C ILE A 461 -4.84 21.85 -7.04
N ARG A 462 -5.18 22.00 -5.76
CA ARG A 462 -5.00 23.26 -5.02
C ARG A 462 -3.53 23.52 -4.67
N HIS A 463 -2.84 22.52 -4.14
CA HIS A 463 -1.55 22.69 -3.46
C HIS A 463 -0.34 22.25 -4.29
N VAL A 464 -0.51 21.29 -5.22
CA VAL A 464 0.57 20.77 -6.08
C VAL A 464 0.50 21.35 -7.49
N ARG A 465 -0.69 21.72 -7.97
CA ARG A 465 -0.97 22.19 -9.35
C ARG A 465 -0.73 21.13 -10.43
N LYS A 466 -0.68 19.86 -10.04
CA LYS A 466 -0.57 18.70 -10.93
C LYS A 466 -1.29 17.53 -10.28
N SER A 467 -1.93 16.68 -11.08
CA SER A 467 -2.33 15.33 -10.65
C SER A 467 -1.07 14.51 -10.35
N MET A 468 -1.00 13.93 -9.16
CA MET A 468 0.07 13.01 -8.80
C MET A 468 -0.51 11.59 -8.71
N ASP A 469 -0.17 10.74 -9.67
CA ASP A 469 -0.65 9.36 -9.75
C ASP A 469 0.48 8.33 -9.66
N TYR A 470 0.15 7.06 -9.46
CA TYR A 470 1.10 5.96 -9.41
C TYR A 470 1.96 5.85 -10.68
N SER A 471 1.43 6.20 -11.86
CA SER A 471 2.24 6.27 -13.08
C SER A 471 3.41 7.26 -12.96
N ASP A 472 3.21 8.36 -12.22
CA ASP A 472 4.28 9.31 -11.93
C ASP A 472 5.35 8.68 -11.01
N LYS A 473 4.99 7.77 -10.10
CA LYS A 473 5.97 7.03 -9.29
C LYS A 473 6.86 6.15 -10.17
N VAL A 474 6.28 5.38 -11.09
CA VAL A 474 7.04 4.55 -12.05
C VAL A 474 7.92 5.41 -12.95
N ILE A 475 7.43 6.59 -13.38
CA ILE A 475 8.21 7.54 -14.18
C ILE A 475 9.36 8.14 -13.35
N LEU A 476 9.11 8.54 -12.11
CA LEU A 476 10.12 9.11 -11.19
C LEU A 476 11.20 8.08 -10.82
N GLU A 477 10.81 6.82 -10.60
CA GLU A 477 11.73 5.70 -10.37
C GLU A 477 12.62 5.46 -11.61
N ASN A 478 12.05 5.50 -12.82
CA ASN A 478 12.78 5.24 -14.07
C ASN A 478 13.61 6.43 -14.59
N LEU A 479 13.21 7.68 -14.30
CA LEU A 479 13.97 8.89 -14.64
C LEU A 479 15.22 9.07 -13.76
N CYS A 480 15.35 8.28 -12.70
CA CYS A 480 16.38 8.45 -11.68
C CYS A 480 17.73 7.85 -12.10
N GLY A 481 18.42 8.52 -13.03
CA GLY A 481 19.79 8.21 -13.44
C GLY A 481 20.86 8.38 -12.34
N SER A 482 20.54 8.91 -11.15
CA SER A 482 21.21 8.50 -9.91
C SER A 482 20.42 9.00 -8.70
N PHE A 483 20.06 8.10 -7.80
CA PHE A 483 19.49 8.40 -6.47
C PHE A 483 20.27 9.48 -5.70
N LYS A 484 21.59 9.56 -5.93
CA LYS A 484 22.51 10.61 -5.45
C LYS A 484 22.08 12.02 -5.86
N ALA A 485 21.50 12.18 -7.06
CA ALA A 485 20.99 13.46 -7.53
C ALA A 485 19.78 13.92 -6.71
N SER A 486 18.82 13.03 -6.42
CA SER A 486 17.68 13.32 -5.57
C SER A 486 18.11 13.70 -4.15
N GLN A 487 19.06 12.96 -3.56
CA GLN A 487 19.62 13.28 -2.24
C GLN A 487 20.30 14.66 -2.22
N LYS A 488 21.15 14.96 -3.21
CA LYS A 488 21.82 16.26 -3.32
C LYS A 488 20.82 17.39 -3.47
N ALA A 489 19.84 17.23 -4.34
CA ALA A 489 18.86 18.27 -4.64
C ALA A 489 17.93 18.52 -3.44
N TYR A 490 17.51 17.47 -2.73
CA TYR A 490 16.76 17.59 -1.48
C TYR A 490 17.58 18.32 -0.40
N SER A 491 18.83 17.91 -0.19
CA SER A 491 19.70 18.53 0.82
C SER A 491 19.94 20.03 0.55
N GLN A 492 20.17 20.41 -0.71
CA GLN A 492 20.34 21.81 -1.10
C GLN A 492 19.09 22.65 -0.88
N HIS A 493 17.90 22.08 -1.11
CA HIS A 493 16.65 22.82 -1.05
C HIS A 493 16.03 22.86 0.35
N PHE A 494 16.05 21.74 1.07
CA PHE A 494 15.37 21.57 2.36
C PHE A 494 16.33 21.47 3.55
N LYS A 495 17.66 21.48 3.33
CA LYS A 495 18.70 21.38 4.37
C LYS A 495 18.54 20.15 5.28
N GLY A 496 17.99 19.05 4.75
CA GLY A 496 17.77 17.80 5.49
C GLY A 496 18.41 16.59 4.79
N GLU A 497 18.48 15.47 5.51
CA GLU A 497 18.92 14.18 4.97
C GLU A 497 17.76 13.48 4.26
N TYR A 498 17.95 13.07 3.01
CA TYR A 498 16.90 12.42 2.23
C TYR A 498 16.88 10.90 2.36
N ASP A 499 18.05 10.27 2.39
CA ASP A 499 18.23 8.82 2.47
C ASP A 499 18.89 8.42 3.79
N ALA A 500 18.20 8.72 4.89
CA ALA A 500 18.64 8.31 6.21
C ALA A 500 18.30 6.83 6.45
N CYS A 501 19.14 6.11 7.19
CA CYS A 501 18.82 4.76 7.63
C CYS A 501 17.62 4.76 8.59
N LEU A 502 16.53 4.08 8.22
CA LEU A 502 15.25 4.07 8.96
C LEU A 502 15.13 2.90 9.96
N CYS A 503 16.24 2.33 10.41
CA CYS A 503 16.21 1.27 11.44
C CYS A 503 15.96 1.86 12.84
N TRP A 504 15.47 1.05 13.77
CA TRP A 504 15.09 1.52 15.11
C TRP A 504 16.25 2.23 15.83
N SER A 505 17.47 1.70 15.73
CA SER A 505 18.65 2.31 16.37
C SER A 505 18.95 3.71 15.85
N CYS A 506 18.89 3.92 14.53
CA CYS A 506 19.15 5.21 13.91
C CYS A 506 18.00 6.21 14.13
N GLU A 507 16.75 5.72 14.18
CA GLU A 507 15.57 6.54 14.47
C GLU A 507 15.56 7.03 15.93
N ILE A 508 15.93 6.18 16.89
CA ILE A 508 16.08 6.58 18.30
C ILE A 508 17.17 7.65 18.42
N GLU A 509 18.32 7.47 17.77
CA GLU A 509 19.38 8.48 17.78
C GLU A 509 18.91 9.84 17.28
N ARG A 510 18.10 9.85 16.21
CA ARG A 510 17.52 11.08 15.68
C ARG A 510 16.47 11.69 16.62
N ASN A 511 15.73 10.88 17.37
CA ASN A 511 14.85 11.40 18.43
C ASN A 511 15.65 12.13 19.50
N ASP A 512 16.74 11.53 19.98
CA ASP A 512 17.60 12.15 20.99
C ASP A 512 18.17 13.48 20.51
N GLN A 513 18.59 13.55 19.23
CA GLN A 513 19.07 14.78 18.60
C GLN A 513 17.98 15.85 18.48
N GLU A 514 16.74 15.49 18.12
CA GLU A 514 15.61 16.43 18.02
C GLU A 514 15.21 17.00 19.38
N VAL A 515 15.30 16.20 20.44
CA VAL A 515 15.10 16.67 21.82
C VAL A 515 16.20 17.67 22.18
N ALA A 516 17.47 17.29 21.98
CA ALA A 516 18.61 18.14 22.34
C ALA A 516 18.65 19.48 21.57
N LEU A 517 18.21 19.53 20.30
CA LEU A 517 18.14 20.76 19.51
C LEU A 517 17.07 21.76 20.00
N SER A 518 16.15 21.33 20.86
CA SER A 518 15.14 22.20 21.45
C SER A 518 15.54 22.79 22.81
N ASP A 519 16.68 22.35 23.36
CA ASP A 519 17.30 22.96 24.54
C ASP A 519 18.27 24.07 24.06
N ASP A 520 17.85 25.34 24.18
CA ASP A 520 18.63 26.53 23.77
C ASP A 520 19.88 26.81 24.65
N GLU A 521 20.43 25.81 25.34
CA GLU A 521 21.63 25.95 26.15
C GLU A 521 22.76 25.01 25.69
N ALA A 522 23.77 25.64 25.08
CA ALA A 522 25.16 25.19 24.99
C ALA A 522 25.38 23.73 24.59
N SER A 523 25.71 23.51 23.31
CA SER A 523 26.43 22.32 22.85
C SER A 523 27.83 22.27 23.51
N SER A 524 27.89 21.88 24.78
CA SER A 524 29.10 21.33 25.36
C SER A 524 29.20 19.89 24.84
N SER A 525 30.30 19.57 24.17
CA SER A 525 30.56 18.22 23.68
C SER A 525 30.40 17.23 24.84
N ALA A 526 29.35 16.40 24.80
CA ALA A 526 29.10 15.40 25.83
C ALA A 526 30.36 14.57 26.03
N SER A 527 30.72 14.29 27.29
CA SER A 527 31.94 13.52 27.58
C SER A 527 31.89 12.17 26.86
N LYS A 528 33.02 11.63 26.41
CA LYS A 528 33.10 10.29 25.77
C LYS A 528 32.38 9.22 26.59
N LYS A 529 32.48 9.30 27.92
CA LYS A 529 31.80 8.42 28.89
C LYS A 529 30.27 8.54 28.87
N THR A 530 29.75 9.74 28.62
CA THR A 530 28.31 10.02 28.48
C THR A 530 27.79 9.43 27.18
N GLN A 531 28.52 9.64 26.08
CA GLN A 531 28.18 9.08 24.77
C GLN A 531 28.16 7.55 24.79
N GLU A 532 29.17 6.91 25.39
CA GLU A 532 29.22 5.45 25.55
C GLU A 532 28.02 4.88 26.32
N TYR A 533 27.52 5.60 27.33
CA TYR A 533 26.32 5.20 28.07
C TYR A 533 25.05 5.38 27.25
N LEU A 534 24.89 6.52 26.56
CA LEU A 534 23.73 6.77 25.68
C LEU A 534 23.66 5.71 24.57
N ASP A 535 24.79 5.40 23.94
CA ASP A 535 24.87 4.35 22.91
C ASP A 535 24.48 2.98 23.48
N TRP A 536 24.92 2.66 24.71
CA TRP A 536 24.52 1.43 25.39
C TRP A 536 23.02 1.41 25.71
N ALA A 537 22.46 2.51 26.24
CA ALA A 537 21.06 2.62 26.59
C ALA A 537 20.16 2.44 25.35
N ARG A 538 20.50 3.11 24.23
CA ARG A 538 19.80 2.94 22.95
C ARG A 538 19.77 1.47 22.50
N ARG A 539 20.90 0.77 22.58
CA ARG A 539 20.95 -0.67 22.27
C ARG A 539 20.06 -1.50 23.17
N VAL A 540 20.03 -1.23 24.47
CA VAL A 540 19.17 -1.94 25.44
C VAL A 540 17.69 -1.71 25.15
N VAL A 541 17.29 -0.48 24.85
CA VAL A 541 15.91 -0.15 24.47
C VAL A 541 15.49 -0.90 23.20
N VAL A 542 16.32 -0.90 22.16
CA VAL A 542 16.03 -1.65 20.93
C VAL A 542 15.91 -3.15 21.22
N MET A 543 16.83 -3.73 22.00
CA MET A 543 16.79 -5.16 22.36
C MET A 543 15.52 -5.52 23.16
N PHE A 544 15.06 -4.64 24.05
CA PHE A 544 13.84 -4.86 24.82
C PHE A 544 12.62 -4.94 23.91
N TRP A 545 12.42 -3.94 23.04
CA TRP A 545 11.25 -3.92 22.14
C TRP A 545 11.29 -5.00 21.07
N GLN A 546 12.48 -5.41 20.61
CA GLN A 546 12.63 -6.57 19.73
C GLN A 546 12.22 -7.87 20.43
N GLU A 547 12.53 -8.02 21.72
CA GLU A 547 12.11 -9.19 22.50
C GLU A 547 10.61 -9.16 22.80
N VAL A 548 10.03 -7.99 23.11
CA VAL A 548 8.56 -7.83 23.23
C VAL A 548 7.86 -8.31 21.95
N GLU A 549 8.32 -7.85 20.79
CA GLU A 549 7.71 -8.23 19.51
C GLU A 549 7.93 -9.72 19.20
N ALA A 550 9.14 -10.25 19.41
CA ALA A 550 9.43 -11.66 19.17
C ALA A 550 8.61 -12.60 20.07
N ARG A 551 8.23 -12.16 21.28
CA ARG A 551 7.36 -12.92 22.18
C ARG A 551 5.89 -12.85 21.75
N ARG A 552 5.42 -11.68 21.31
CA ARG A 552 4.09 -11.49 20.70
C ARG A 552 3.88 -12.42 19.52
N GLU A 553 4.83 -12.45 18.57
CA GLU A 553 4.77 -13.32 17.38
C GLU A 553 4.66 -14.81 17.73
N LYS A 554 5.25 -15.23 18.87
CA LYS A 554 5.22 -16.61 19.35
C LYS A 554 4.02 -16.92 20.25
N GLY A 555 3.17 -15.93 20.55
CA GLY A 555 2.09 -16.06 21.53
C GLY A 555 2.57 -16.35 22.96
N LEU A 556 3.78 -15.92 23.32
CA LEU A 556 4.34 -16.07 24.66
C LEU A 556 3.90 -14.88 25.54
N LEU A 557 3.94 -15.05 26.86
CA LEU A 557 3.74 -13.95 27.83
C LEU A 557 4.73 -12.81 27.52
N GLY A 558 4.29 -11.55 27.43
CA GLY A 558 5.22 -10.45 27.16
C GLY A 558 6.14 -10.11 28.33
N LEU A 559 6.88 -9.01 28.17
CA LEU A 559 7.83 -8.53 29.18
C LEU A 559 7.20 -7.50 30.10
N LYS A 560 7.64 -7.47 31.35
CA LYS A 560 7.23 -6.43 32.31
C LYS A 560 7.76 -5.08 31.87
N ARG A 561 6.90 -4.04 31.81
CA ARG A 561 7.31 -2.67 31.41
C ARG A 561 8.46 -2.12 32.25
N GLU A 562 8.40 -2.31 33.56
CA GLU A 562 9.43 -1.88 34.53
C GLU A 562 10.79 -2.57 34.31
N SER A 563 10.81 -3.75 33.67
CA SER A 563 12.05 -4.49 33.46
C SER A 563 13.05 -3.71 32.60
N LEU A 564 12.59 -2.88 31.68
CA LEU A 564 13.47 -2.03 30.89
C LEU A 564 14.17 -1.00 31.79
N GLU A 565 13.41 -0.34 32.66
CA GLU A 565 13.91 0.66 33.60
C GLU A 565 14.92 0.05 34.58
N GLU A 566 14.63 -1.15 35.11
CA GLU A 566 15.53 -1.87 36.00
C GLU A 566 16.88 -2.22 35.33
N VAL A 567 16.86 -2.65 34.07
CA VAL A 567 18.07 -2.98 33.31
C VAL A 567 18.88 -1.70 33.03
N LEU A 568 18.22 -0.64 32.59
CA LEU A 568 18.86 0.66 32.34
C LEU A 568 19.50 1.22 33.63
N ALA A 569 18.82 1.13 34.77
CA ALA A 569 19.31 1.58 36.06
C ALA A 569 20.53 0.80 36.58
N LYS A 570 20.64 -0.50 36.24
CA LYS A 570 21.82 -1.32 36.59
C LYS A 570 23.05 -0.87 35.81
N GLY A 571 22.88 -0.54 34.53
CA GLY A 571 23.91 0.03 33.67
C GLY A 571 25.18 -0.83 33.51
N PRO A 572 26.10 -0.45 32.62
CA PRO A 572 27.43 -1.05 32.55
C PRO A 572 28.32 -0.64 33.74
N ARG A 573 27.83 0.20 34.67
CA ARG A 573 28.55 0.70 35.85
C ARG A 573 27.89 0.28 37.16
N ARG A 574 28.15 -0.95 37.59
CA ARG A 574 28.39 -1.25 39.01
C ARG A 574 29.55 -2.24 39.18
N ARG A 575 30.77 -1.73 39.06
CA ARG A 575 31.86 -2.13 39.94
C ARG A 575 32.45 -0.88 40.58
N SER A 576 32.39 -0.87 41.92
CA SER A 576 33.05 0.03 42.88
C SER A 576 32.79 1.54 42.79
N SER A 577 31.83 2.04 43.57
CA SER A 577 32.07 2.90 44.76
C SER A 577 30.77 3.58 45.19
N LEU A 578 30.47 3.46 46.49
CA LEU A 578 29.40 4.17 47.18
C LEU A 578 29.62 5.68 47.09
N VAL A 579 28.77 6.42 46.37
CA VAL A 579 28.42 7.80 46.70
C VAL A 579 26.95 8.03 46.29
N SER A 580 26.13 8.24 47.31
CA SER A 580 24.75 8.72 47.25
C SER A 580 24.66 10.13 46.69
N LEU A 581 23.77 10.37 45.71
CA LEU A 581 23.15 11.69 45.48
C LEU A 581 21.67 11.51 45.04
N PRO A 582 20.76 12.41 45.47
CA PRO A 582 19.31 12.26 45.38
C PRO A 582 18.70 12.95 44.15
N SER A 583 17.39 12.73 43.95
CA SER A 583 16.44 13.32 42.97
C SER A 583 16.22 12.55 41.66
N LEU A 584 15.45 11.46 41.77
CA LEU A 584 14.59 10.92 40.71
C LEU A 584 13.13 11.04 41.20
N LYS A 585 12.66 12.28 41.34
CA LYS A 585 11.24 12.58 41.52
C LYS A 585 10.90 13.68 40.53
N GLU A 586 10.34 13.27 39.40
CA GLU A 586 9.26 13.93 38.65
C GLU A 586 9.13 13.25 37.28
N TRP A 587 8.62 12.02 37.30
CA TRP A 587 8.01 11.37 36.15
C TRP A 587 6.60 10.96 36.59
N ARG A 588 5.60 11.75 36.19
CA ARG A 588 4.17 11.46 36.23
C ARG A 588 3.58 11.80 34.88
#